data_AF-A0A926A234-F1
#
_entry.id   AF-A0A926A234-F1
#
_cell.length_a   1.000
_cell.length_b   1.000
_cell.length_c   1.000
_cell.angle_alpha   90.00
_cell.angle_beta   90.00
_cell.angle_gamma   90.00
#
_symmetry.space_group_name_H-M   'P 1'
#
loop_
_entity.id
_entity.type
_entity.pdbx_description
1 polymer ?
#
loop_
_entity_poly.entity_id
_entity_poly.type
_entity_poly.pdbx_seq_one_letter_code
_entity_poly.pdbx_strand_id
1 'polypeptide(L)'
;ASILGTHLANAFEVTRMNDMVAAGLLDITPPTVVPWHELPTAHQAMWENKHAGANYLVNHALPALGLRGKDALLEAWAATEHTS
;
A
#
# COMPACT_ATOMS: atom_id res chain seq x y z
N ALA A 1 13.71 -35.90 -1.37
CA ALA A 1 13.22 -34.51 -1.47
C ALA A 1 12.20 -34.28 -0.36
N SER A 2 12.17 -33.09 0.23
CA SER A 2 11.18 -32.69 1.25
C SER A 2 10.21 -31.66 0.66
N ILE A 3 8.94 -31.73 1.10
CA ILE A 3 7.92 -30.71 0.81
C ILE A 3 7.80 -29.85 2.06
N LEU A 4 8.14 -28.56 1.93
CA LEU A 4 8.07 -27.59 3.03
C LEU A 4 7.05 -26.50 2.66
N GLY A 5 5.87 -26.58 3.27
CA GLY A 5 4.89 -25.50 3.19
C GLY A 5 5.37 -24.30 4.01
N THR A 6 5.06 -23.10 3.53
CA THR A 6 5.27 -21.84 4.25
C THR A 6 3.95 -21.05 4.31
N HIS A 7 3.74 -20.27 5.37
CA HIS A 7 2.51 -19.51 5.56
C HIS A 7 2.78 -18.19 6.29
N LEU A 8 2.58 -17.07 5.57
CA LEU A 8 2.81 -15.72 6.07
C LEU A 8 4.19 -15.58 6.74
N ALA A 9 4.29 -14.63 7.66
CA ALA A 9 5.47 -14.33 8.46
C ALA A 9 5.02 -13.77 9.82
N ASN A 10 5.79 -14.03 10.87
CA ASN A 10 5.58 -13.46 12.19
C ASN A 10 6.11 -12.01 12.28
N ALA A 11 5.80 -11.30 13.37
CA ALA A 11 6.17 -9.89 13.53
C ALA A 11 7.69 -9.64 13.50
N PHE A 12 8.51 -10.58 13.98
CA PHE A 12 9.97 -10.46 13.91
C PHE A 12 10.48 -10.56 12.46
N GLU A 13 9.88 -11.43 11.65
CA GLU A 13 10.24 -11.54 10.23
C GLU A 13 9.85 -10.27 9.45
N VAL A 14 8.71 -9.64 9.81
CA VAL A 14 8.27 -8.37 9.21
C VAL A 14 9.23 -7.22 9.55
N THR A 15 9.73 -7.12 10.79
CA THR A 15 10.70 -6.07 11.13
C THR A 15 12.01 -6.25 10.35
N ARG A 16 12.45 -7.50 10.16
CA ARG A 16 13.61 -7.80 9.31
C ARG A 16 13.39 -7.43 7.86
N MET A 17 12.22 -7.67 7.30
CA MET A 17 11.87 -7.22 5.96
C MET A 17 11.93 -5.69 5.85
N ASN A 18 11.40 -4.96 6.83
CA ASN A 18 11.45 -3.50 6.85
C ASN A 18 12.89 -2.97 6.95
N ASP A 19 13.75 -3.60 7.76
CA ASP A 19 15.18 -3.26 7.83
C ASP A 19 15.86 -3.44 6.47
N MET A 20 15.53 -4.51 5.74
CA MET A 20 16.06 -4.76 4.39
C MET A 20 15.60 -3.71 3.38
N VAL A 21 14.33 -3.27 3.45
CA VAL A 21 13.82 -2.17 2.62
C VAL A 21 14.55 -0.87 2.93
N ALA A 22 14.71 -0.53 4.21
CA ALA A 22 15.43 0.67 4.63
C ALA A 22 16.91 0.65 4.21
N ALA A 23 17.53 -0.54 4.18
CA ALA A 23 18.89 -0.74 3.71
C ALA A 23 19.02 -0.80 2.17
N GLY A 24 17.91 -0.73 1.42
CA GLY A 24 17.91 -0.83 -0.05
C GLY A 24 18.17 -2.23 -0.59
N LEU A 25 18.06 -3.27 0.24
CA LEU A 25 18.18 -4.67 -0.16
C LEU A 25 16.89 -5.20 -0.81
N LEU A 26 15.76 -4.59 -0.47
CA LEU A 26 14.45 -4.85 -1.07
C LEU A 26 13.85 -3.53 -1.54
N ASP A 27 13.08 -3.58 -2.63
CA ASP A 27 12.30 -2.46 -3.14
C ASP A 27 10.80 -2.75 -3.03
N ILE A 28 10.01 -1.68 -2.88
CA ILE A 28 8.55 -1.77 -2.75
C ILE A 28 7.91 -1.38 -4.08
N THR A 29 7.29 -2.36 -4.75
CA THR A 29 6.55 -2.12 -6.00
C THR A 29 5.44 -1.07 -5.77
N PRO A 30 5.42 0.05 -6.53
CA PRO A 30 4.39 1.07 -6.40
C PRO A 30 2.98 0.48 -6.64
N PRO A 31 2.00 0.78 -5.78
CA PRO A 31 0.67 0.22 -5.90
C PRO A 31 -0.21 1.00 -6.89
N THR A 32 -1.21 0.33 -7.46
CA THR A 32 -2.36 0.97 -8.09
C THR A 32 -3.30 1.48 -7.01
N VAL A 33 -3.35 2.80 -6.84
CA VAL A 33 -4.21 3.43 -5.83
C VAL A 33 -5.63 3.56 -6.37
N VAL A 34 -6.63 3.10 -5.62
CA VAL A 34 -8.06 3.20 -5.96
C VAL A 34 -8.81 4.01 -4.89
N PRO A 35 -9.86 4.78 -5.24
CA PRO A 35 -10.68 5.46 -4.25
C PRO A 35 -11.51 4.46 -3.43
N TRP A 36 -11.96 4.88 -2.24
CA TRP A 36 -12.75 4.06 -1.32
C TRP A 36 -13.92 3.32 -1.97
N HIS A 37 -14.71 4.00 -2.81
CA HIS A 37 -15.90 3.42 -3.45
C HIS A 37 -15.59 2.39 -4.54
N GLU A 38 -14.35 2.33 -5.05
CA GLU A 38 -13.92 1.38 -6.09
C GLU A 38 -13.27 0.12 -5.51
N LEU A 39 -13.19 -0.02 -4.17
CA LEU A 39 -12.66 -1.23 -3.54
C LEU A 39 -13.35 -2.53 -4.01
N PRO A 40 -14.69 -2.60 -4.16
CA PRO A 40 -15.34 -3.80 -4.69
C PRO A 40 -14.90 -4.12 -6.12
N THR A 41 -14.80 -3.11 -6.99
CA THR A 41 -14.34 -3.27 -8.37
C THR A 41 -12.90 -3.78 -8.43
N ALA A 42 -12.01 -3.24 -7.59
CA ALA A 42 -10.62 -3.67 -7.51
C ALA A 42 -10.50 -5.14 -7.08
N HIS A 43 -11.29 -5.57 -6.08
CA HIS A 43 -11.35 -7.00 -5.70
C HIS A 43 -11.86 -7.88 -6.83
N GLN A 44 -12.90 -7.45 -7.55
CA GLN A 44 -13.43 -8.21 -8.69
C GLN A 44 -12.39 -8.34 -9.81
N ALA A 45 -11.62 -7.29 -10.09
CA ALA A 45 -10.54 -7.35 -11.07
C ALA A 45 -9.45 -8.36 -10.68
N MET A 46 -9.07 -8.43 -9.41
CA MET A 46 -8.12 -9.44 -8.91
C MET A 46 -8.71 -10.85 -9.03
N TRP A 47 -9.96 -11.04 -8.62
CA TRP A 47 -10.67 -12.32 -8.71
C TRP A 47 -10.73 -12.87 -10.13
N GLU A 48 -11.00 -12.02 -11.12
CA GLU A 48 -11.07 -12.39 -12.53
C GLU A 48 -9.71 -12.40 -13.24
N ASN A 49 -8.62 -12.17 -12.50
CA ASN A 49 -7.27 -12.02 -13.04
C ASN A 49 -7.15 -10.93 -14.13
N LYS A 50 -7.91 -9.84 -14.00
CA LYS A 50 -7.90 -8.63 -14.85
C LYS A 50 -7.30 -7.42 -14.14
N HIS A 51 -6.49 -7.67 -13.12
CA HIS A 51 -5.77 -6.66 -12.34
C HIS A 51 -4.97 -5.70 -13.24
N ALA A 52 -5.08 -4.40 -12.93
CA ALA A 52 -4.40 -3.32 -13.64
C ALA A 52 -2.98 -3.05 -13.12
N GLY A 53 -2.60 -3.67 -12.00
CA GLY A 53 -1.28 -3.54 -11.40
C GLY A 53 -1.00 -4.67 -10.41
N ALA A 54 0.28 -4.81 -10.02
CA ALA A 54 0.74 -5.92 -9.18
C ALA A 54 0.17 -5.88 -7.76
N ASN A 55 0.05 -4.69 -7.18
CA ASN A 55 -0.51 -4.46 -5.84
C ASN A 55 -1.57 -3.37 -5.92
N TYR A 56 -2.70 -3.55 -5.23
CA TYR A 56 -3.72 -2.52 -5.07
C TYR A 56 -3.62 -1.87 -3.68
N LEU A 57 -3.90 -0.56 -3.62
CA LEU A 57 -4.02 0.20 -2.38
C LEU A 57 -5.32 1.01 -2.43
N VAL A 58 -6.18 0.85 -1.43
CA VAL A 58 -7.39 1.67 -1.31
C VAL A 58 -7.10 2.96 -0.54
N ASN A 59 -7.47 4.10 -1.11
CA ASN A 59 -7.36 5.39 -0.44
C ASN A 59 -8.58 5.64 0.46
N HIS A 60 -8.33 5.70 1.77
CA HIS A 60 -9.34 6.07 2.76
C HIS A 60 -9.45 7.59 2.95
N ALA A 61 -8.32 8.28 3.11
CA ALA A 61 -8.29 9.68 3.54
C ALA A 61 -7.01 10.44 3.13
N LEU A 62 -6.18 9.90 2.24
CA LEU A 62 -5.03 10.63 1.71
C LEU A 62 -5.53 11.79 0.84
N PRO A 63 -5.22 13.05 1.19
CA PRO A 63 -5.65 14.23 0.42
C PRO A 63 -4.85 14.37 -0.88
N ALA A 64 -3.64 13.83 -0.92
CA ALA A 64 -2.79 13.76 -2.11
C ALA A 64 -1.90 12.51 -2.07
N LEU A 65 -1.44 12.06 -3.24
CA LEU A 65 -0.45 11.00 -3.37
C LEU A 65 0.97 11.55 -3.22
N GLY A 66 1.91 10.69 -2.82
CA GLY A 66 3.33 11.05 -2.72
C GLY A 66 3.73 11.80 -1.44
N LEU A 67 2.80 12.01 -0.51
CA LEU A 67 3.07 12.60 0.80
C LEU A 67 4.07 11.76 1.59
N ARG A 68 5.05 12.42 2.22
CA ARG A 68 6.10 11.76 3.00
C ARG A 68 6.08 12.26 4.44
N GLY A 69 5.74 11.36 5.35
CA GLY A 69 5.67 11.66 6.77
C GLY A 69 4.33 12.22 7.22
N LYS A 70 4.16 12.27 8.54
CA LYS A 70 2.92 12.69 9.20
C LYS A 70 2.63 14.17 8.99
N ASP A 71 3.64 15.03 9.08
CA ASP A 71 3.42 16.48 9.03
C ASP A 71 2.91 16.93 7.66
N ALA A 72 3.48 16.39 6.58
CA ALA A 72 3.01 16.65 5.21
C ALA A 72 1.55 16.21 4.99
N LEU A 73 1.08 15.15 5.66
CA LEU A 73 -0.32 14.73 5.63
C LEU A 73 -1.24 15.74 6.31
N LEU A 74 -0.85 16.19 7.51
CA LEU A 74 -1.64 17.15 8.29
C LEU A 74 -1.72 18.50 7.60
N GLU A 75 -0.62 18.98 7.02
CA GLU A 75 -0.58 20.22 6.23
C GLU A 75 -1.50 20.14 5.00
N ALA A 76 -1.49 19.01 4.29
CA ALA A 76 -2.34 18.81 3.12
C ALA A 76 -3.84 18.76 3.47
N TRP A 77 -4.20 18.17 4.62
CA TRP A 77 -5.57 18.25 5.12
C TRP A 77 -5.99 19.67 5.47
N ALA A 78 -5.16 20.40 6.22
CA ALA A 78 -5.45 21.79 6.59
C ALA A 78 -5.64 22.68 5.35
N ALA A 79 -4.80 22.51 4.33
CA ALA A 79 -4.95 23.22 3.06
C ALA A 79 -6.28 22.93 2.36
N THR A 80 -6.77 21.68 2.44
CA THR A 80 -8.03 21.26 1.80
C THR A 80 -9.26 21.91 2.47
N GLU A 81 -9.24 22.03 3.80
CA GLU A 81 -10.31 22.69 4.58
C GLU A 81 -10.42 24.19 4.29
N HIS A 82 -9.31 24.86 4.00
CA HIS A 82 -9.31 26.30 3.69
C HIS A 82 -9.81 26.65 2.28
N THR A 83 -9.84 25.69 1.35
CA THR A 83 -10.32 25.86 -0.03
C THR A 83 -11.77 25.42 -0.25
N SER A 84 -12.44 24.90 0.78
CA SER A 84 -13.82 24.39 0.70
C SER A 84 -14.87 25.42 1.07
#